data_AF-A0A814X4Y3-F1
#
_entry.id   AF-A0A814X4Y3-F1
#
_cell.length_a   1.000
_cell.length_b   1.000
_cell.length_c   1.000
_cell.angle_alpha   90.00
_cell.angle_beta   90.00
_cell.angle_gamma   90.00
#
_symmetry.space_group_name_H-M   'P 1'
#
loop_
_entity.id
_entity.type
_entity.pdbx_description
1 polymer ?
#
loop_
_entity_poly.entity_id
_entity_poly.type
_entity_poly.pdbx_seq_one_letter_code
_entity_poly.pdbx_strand_id
1 'polypeptide(L)'
;MLLRKIDQDISNAKQDSHPPFDEQAILEKVRADCLAQLPQQSRPQNVYLCSSRLKCLHRWDMDDFMHDLCKACPQLKRESFLFSINAHCREALRLKVEYLRKRQWFVCSAAAAAAILPVPGLSQNINLIACLNEAKAYRQQLGLCNEAIERLKILQA
;
A
#
# COMPACT_ATOMS: atom_id res chain seq x y z
N MET A 1 5.50 3.61 16.51
CA MET A 1 4.14 3.68 15.93
C MET A 1 3.32 2.57 16.53
N LEU A 2 2.07 2.82 16.92
CA LEU A 2 1.15 1.80 17.42
C LEU A 2 -0.05 1.72 16.48
N LEU A 3 -0.43 0.49 16.10
CA LEU A 3 -1.54 0.18 15.22
C LEU A 3 -2.67 -0.45 16.04
N ARG A 4 -3.87 0.12 15.99
CA ARG A 4 -5.06 -0.47 16.62
C ARG A 4 -6.14 -0.75 15.58
N LYS A 5 -6.77 -1.92 15.70
CA LYS A 5 -7.84 -2.41 14.83
C LYS A 5 -9.18 -1.76 15.17
N ILE A 6 -9.45 -0.61 14.54
CA ILE A 6 -10.56 0.29 14.91
C ILE A 6 -11.94 -0.15 14.40
N ASP A 7 -12.00 -1.03 13.39
CA ASP A 7 -13.26 -1.47 12.79
C ASP A 7 -14.21 -2.15 13.80
N GLN A 8 -13.65 -2.91 14.74
CA GLN A 8 -14.45 -3.60 15.74
C GLN A 8 -14.99 -2.63 16.79
N ASP A 9 -14.15 -1.69 17.25
CA ASP A 9 -14.53 -0.67 18.23
C ASP A 9 -15.67 0.21 17.70
N ILE A 10 -15.60 0.62 16.43
CA ILE A 10 -16.66 1.38 15.76
C ILE A 10 -17.94 0.56 15.59
N SER A 11 -17.83 -0.72 15.20
CA SER A 11 -19.00 -1.58 15.02
C SER A 11 -19.74 -1.82 16.33
N ASN A 12 -19.00 -2.08 17.41
CA ASN A 12 -19.58 -2.29 18.74
C ASN A 12 -20.24 -1.00 19.24
N ALA A 13 -19.56 0.14 19.10
CA ALA A 13 -20.13 1.42 19.50
C ALA A 13 -21.40 1.79 18.72
N LYS A 14 -21.51 1.41 17.43
CA LYS A 14 -22.75 1.57 16.66
C LYS A 14 -23.90 0.70 17.15
N GLN A 15 -23.60 -0.50 17.66
CA GLN A 15 -24.63 -1.41 18.20
C GLN A 15 -25.08 -1.02 19.60
N ASP A 16 -24.16 -0.54 20.44
CA ASP A 16 -24.43 -0.22 21.84
C ASP A 16 -25.00 1.20 22.03
N SER A 17 -24.86 2.09 21.06
CA SER A 17 -25.29 3.49 21.19
C SER A 17 -26.70 3.70 20.63
N HIS A 18 -27.57 4.34 21.43
CA HIS A 18 -28.71 5.07 20.88
C HIS A 18 -28.22 6.36 20.20
N PRO A 19 -28.81 6.78 19.06
CA PRO A 19 -28.38 7.99 18.36
C PRO A 19 -28.32 9.23 19.27
N PRO A 20 -27.37 10.14 19.05
CA PRO A 20 -26.48 10.25 17.88
C PRO A 20 -25.13 9.53 18.03
N PHE A 21 -24.70 8.86 16.95
CA PHE A 21 -23.39 8.22 16.84
C PHE A 21 -22.35 9.23 16.32
N ASP A 22 -21.30 9.48 17.10
CA ASP A 22 -20.16 10.31 16.71
C ASP A 22 -18.90 9.46 16.52
N GLU A 23 -18.54 9.21 15.26
CA GLU A 23 -17.35 8.44 14.90
C GLU A 23 -16.06 9.09 15.41
N GLN A 24 -15.97 10.41 15.37
CA GLN A 24 -14.76 11.15 15.72
C GLN A 24 -14.48 11.08 17.22
N ALA A 25 -15.52 11.23 18.04
CA ALA A 25 -15.42 11.09 19.49
C ALA A 25 -14.91 9.69 19.90
N ILE A 26 -15.32 8.65 19.18
CA ILE A 26 -14.85 7.28 19.42
C ILE A 26 -13.38 7.14 19.04
N LEU A 27 -12.95 7.69 17.90
CA LEU A 27 -11.55 7.67 17.47
C LEU A 27 -10.65 8.36 18.51
N GLU A 28 -11.07 9.52 19.02
CA GLU A 28 -10.32 10.25 20.06
C GLU A 28 -10.24 9.47 21.37
N LYS A 29 -11.37 8.89 21.82
CA LYS A 29 -11.39 8.03 23.01
C LYS A 29 -10.44 6.86 22.88
N VAL A 30 -10.49 6.15 21.74
CA VAL A 30 -9.62 5.00 21.49
C VAL A 30 -8.14 5.40 21.46
N ARG A 31 -7.80 6.56 20.89
CA ARG A 31 -6.43 7.11 20.93
C ARG A 31 -5.99 7.40 22.36
N ALA A 32 -6.84 8.05 23.16
CA ALA A 32 -6.55 8.38 24.55
C ALA A 32 -6.33 7.10 25.38
N ASP A 33 -7.20 6.09 25.20
CA ASP A 33 -7.09 4.80 25.89
C ASP A 33 -5.77 4.09 25.55
N CYS A 34 -5.36 4.11 24.27
CA CYS A 34 -4.06 3.56 23.86
C CYS A 34 -2.87 4.27 24.51
N LEU A 35 -2.93 5.60 24.65
CA LEU A 35 -1.87 6.38 25.30
C LEU A 35 -1.86 6.24 26.82
N ALA A 36 -3.03 6.02 27.43
CA ALA A 36 -3.19 5.81 28.86
C ALA A 36 -2.63 4.45 29.32
N GLN A 37 -2.74 3.42 28.48
CA GLN A 37 -2.22 2.08 28.75
C GLN A 37 -0.68 1.97 28.66
N LEU A 38 -0.02 2.99 28.11
CA LEU A 38 1.43 3.01 27.92
C LEU A 38 2.11 3.89 28.97
N PRO A 39 3.21 3.42 29.60
CA PRO A 39 4.00 4.26 30.49
C PRO A 39 4.57 5.46 29.72
N GLN A 40 4.71 6.62 30.39
CA GLN A 40 5.11 7.88 29.73
C GLN A 40 6.39 7.76 28.90
N GLN A 41 7.34 6.93 29.33
CA GLN A 41 8.62 6.71 28.68
C GLN A 41 8.53 5.91 27.36
N SER A 42 7.44 5.15 27.14
CA SER A 42 7.24 4.33 25.94
C SER A 42 6.11 4.82 25.04
N ARG A 43 5.57 6.01 25.31
CA ARG A 43 4.50 6.59 24.49
C ARG A 43 5.01 6.85 23.06
N PRO A 44 4.37 6.28 22.04
CA PRO A 44 4.74 6.53 20.66
C PRO A 44 4.43 7.99 20.31
N GLN A 45 5.22 8.58 19.40
CA GLN A 45 4.94 9.91 18.86
C GLN A 45 3.58 9.95 18.14
N ASN A 46 3.26 8.91 17.38
CA ASN A 46 2.02 8.79 16.61
C ASN A 46 1.30 7.45 16.90
N VAL A 47 -0.01 7.55 17.08
CA VAL A 47 -0.95 6.41 17.19
C VAL A 47 -1.83 6.42 15.95
N TYR A 48 -1.79 5.33 15.16
CA TYR A 48 -2.58 5.21 13.94
C TYR A 48 -3.73 4.26 14.17
N LEU A 49 -4.95 4.74 13.92
CA LEU A 49 -6.17 3.95 13.95
C LEU A 49 -6.48 3.45 12.55
N CYS A 50 -6.52 2.14 12.40
CA CYS A 50 -6.43 1.47 11.11
C CYS A 50 -7.26 0.19 11.13
N SER A 51 -7.77 -0.25 9.97
CA SER A 51 -8.36 -1.59 9.84
C SER A 51 -7.73 -2.39 8.73
N SER A 52 -7.46 -3.67 9.03
CA SER A 52 -7.01 -4.63 8.02
C SER A 52 -8.10 -5.07 7.05
N ARG A 53 -9.36 -4.65 7.23
CA ARG A 53 -10.46 -4.99 6.32
C ARG A 53 -10.30 -4.24 5.00
N LEU A 54 -10.42 -4.98 3.89
CA LEU A 54 -10.25 -4.43 2.54
C LEU A 54 -11.14 -3.20 2.27
N LYS A 55 -12.40 -3.24 2.74
CA LYS A 55 -13.38 -2.14 2.57
C LYS A 55 -13.01 -0.85 3.33
N CYS A 56 -12.08 -0.93 4.28
CA CYS A 56 -11.73 0.15 5.20
C CYS A 56 -10.30 0.68 5.02
N LEU A 57 -9.57 0.21 4.01
CA LEU A 57 -8.17 0.57 3.78
C LEU A 57 -7.94 2.04 3.39
N HIS A 58 -8.99 2.73 2.94
CA HIS A 58 -8.98 4.16 2.61
C HIS A 58 -9.62 5.01 3.72
N ARG A 59 -9.81 4.45 4.91
CA ARG A 59 -10.43 5.13 6.06
C ARG A 59 -9.42 5.34 7.17
N TRP A 60 -9.72 6.32 8.02
CA TRP A 60 -8.94 6.69 9.20
C TRP A 60 -7.47 6.96 8.83
N ASP A 61 -6.52 6.46 9.61
CA ASP A 61 -5.12 6.86 9.51
C ASP A 61 -4.28 5.91 8.62
N MET A 62 -4.92 5.11 7.76
CA MET A 62 -4.21 4.09 6.96
C MET A 62 -3.22 4.68 5.97
N ASP A 63 -3.58 5.75 5.27
CA ASP A 63 -2.69 6.38 4.31
C ASP A 63 -1.50 7.07 5.02
N ASP A 64 -1.75 7.76 6.14
CA ASP A 64 -0.71 8.40 6.96
C ASP A 64 0.23 7.37 7.60
N PHE A 65 -0.32 6.27 8.12
CA PHE A 65 0.46 5.15 8.64
C PHE A 65 1.41 4.60 7.58
N MET A 66 0.90 4.39 6.37
CA MET A 66 1.68 3.84 5.27
C MET A 66 2.74 4.82 4.77
N HIS A 67 2.42 6.10 4.73
CA HIS A 67 3.35 7.17 4.40
C HIS A 67 4.53 7.20 5.37
N ASP A 68 4.24 7.25 6.68
CA ASP A 68 5.28 7.36 7.70
C ASP A 68 6.08 6.06 7.86
N LEU A 69 5.44 4.90 7.69
CA LEU A 69 6.11 3.61 7.66
C LEU A 69 7.11 3.53 6.50
N CYS A 70 6.73 3.98 5.30
CA CYS A 70 7.63 4.04 4.16
C CYS A 70 8.78 5.02 4.38
N LYS A 71 8.52 6.18 5.00
CA LYS A 71 9.56 7.15 5.37
C LYS A 71 10.55 6.61 6.39
N ALA A 72 10.06 5.87 7.40
CA ALA A 72 10.88 5.26 8.44
C ALA A 72 11.79 4.15 7.89
N CYS A 73 11.44 3.51 6.77
CA CYS A 73 12.32 2.56 6.12
C CYS A 73 13.55 3.25 5.50
N PRO A 74 14.78 2.74 5.76
CA PRO A 74 15.99 3.19 5.09
C PRO A 74 15.84 3.09 3.57
N GLN A 75 16.45 4.04 2.84
CA GLN A 75 16.28 4.15 1.38
C GLN A 75 16.54 2.83 0.63
N LEU A 76 17.56 2.07 1.05
CA LEU A 76 17.90 0.77 0.46
C LEU A 76 16.87 -0.34 0.71
N LYS A 77 16.09 -0.25 1.79
CA LYS A 77 15.04 -1.23 2.14
C LYS A 77 13.66 -0.78 1.70
N ARG A 78 13.49 0.52 1.41
CA ARG A 78 12.19 1.11 1.05
C ARG A 78 11.60 0.49 -0.20
N GLU A 79 12.40 0.23 -1.22
CA GLU A 79 11.93 -0.42 -2.45
C GLU A 79 11.45 -1.85 -2.19
N SER A 80 12.28 -2.68 -1.55
CA SER A 80 11.91 -4.06 -1.24
C SER A 80 10.69 -4.15 -0.32
N PHE A 81 10.61 -3.26 0.67
CA PHE A 81 9.46 -3.13 1.55
C PHE A 81 8.22 -2.73 0.76
N LEU A 82 8.30 -1.65 -0.02
CA LEU A 82 7.17 -1.18 -0.83
C LEU A 82 6.65 -2.26 -1.79
N PHE A 83 7.54 -3.05 -2.40
CA PHE A 83 7.14 -4.13 -3.29
C PHE A 83 6.57 -5.36 -2.54
N SER A 84 6.87 -5.58 -1.26
CA SER A 84 6.28 -6.67 -0.48
C SER A 84 4.87 -6.36 0.03
N ILE A 85 4.51 -5.08 0.16
CA ILE A 85 3.18 -4.67 0.62
C ILE A 85 2.21 -4.72 -0.56
N ASN A 86 0.96 -5.11 -0.31
CA ASN A 86 -0.09 -5.05 -1.33
C ASN A 86 -0.49 -3.60 -1.64
N ALA A 87 -0.84 -3.31 -2.90
CA ALA A 87 -1.24 -1.98 -3.39
C ALA A 87 -2.69 -1.61 -3.01
N HIS A 88 -3.03 -1.82 -1.75
CA HIS A 88 -4.38 -1.85 -1.24
C HIS A 88 -4.82 -0.50 -0.63
N CYS A 89 -3.87 0.32 -0.19
CA CYS A 89 -4.10 1.71 0.19
C CYS A 89 -3.57 2.67 -0.88
N ARG A 90 -4.09 3.90 -0.87
CA ARG A 90 -3.80 4.89 -1.91
C ARG A 90 -2.33 5.27 -1.91
N GLU A 91 -1.75 5.46 -0.72
CA GLU A 91 -0.36 5.89 -0.63
C GLU A 91 0.61 4.79 -1.08
N ALA A 92 0.37 3.52 -0.71
CA ALA A 92 1.20 2.42 -1.22
C ALA A 92 1.10 2.27 -2.73
N LEU A 93 -0.10 2.43 -3.30
CA LEU A 93 -0.30 2.41 -4.76
C LEU A 93 0.46 3.56 -5.43
N ARG A 94 0.34 4.78 -4.90
CA ARG A 94 1.04 5.97 -5.42
C ARG A 94 2.55 5.77 -5.42
N LEU A 95 3.11 5.34 -4.31
CA LEU A 95 4.54 5.08 -4.17
C LEU A 95 5.00 3.97 -5.12
N LYS A 96 4.26 2.86 -5.23
CA LYS A 96 4.59 1.78 -6.17
C LYS A 96 4.66 2.29 -7.60
N VAL A 97 3.67 3.07 -8.02
CA VAL A 97 3.65 3.66 -9.38
C VAL A 97 4.85 4.59 -9.60
N GLU A 98 5.21 5.41 -8.62
CA GLU A 98 6.37 6.29 -8.72
C GLU A 98 7.68 5.50 -8.90
N TYR A 99 7.88 4.44 -8.12
CA TYR A 99 9.06 3.58 -8.22
C TYR A 99 9.12 2.79 -9.53
N LEU A 100 7.98 2.23 -9.97
CA LEU A 100 7.91 1.55 -11.26
C LEU A 100 8.23 2.51 -12.42
N ARG A 101 7.75 3.75 -12.36
CA ARG A 101 8.07 4.79 -13.35
C ARG A 101 9.55 5.16 -13.36
N LYS A 102 10.21 5.23 -12.19
CA LYS A 102 11.67 5.45 -12.12
C LYS A 102 12.44 4.29 -12.76
N ARG A 103 11.97 3.05 -12.58
CA ARG A 103 12.58 1.86 -13.19
C ARG A 103 12.42 1.82 -14.72
N GLN A 104 11.35 2.40 -15.26
CA GLN A 104 11.09 2.45 -16.70
C GLN A 104 12.26 3.03 -17.50
N TRP A 105 12.96 4.03 -16.96
CA TRP A 105 14.12 4.63 -17.65
C TRP A 105 15.27 3.63 -17.89
N PHE A 106 15.52 2.70 -16.95
CA PHE A 106 16.54 1.66 -17.12
C PHE A 106 16.17 0.69 -18.24
N VAL A 107 14.90 0.31 -18.32
CA VAL A 107 14.39 -0.60 -19.36
C VAL A 107 14.49 0.07 -20.73
N CYS A 108 14.07 1.34 -20.84
CA CYS A 108 14.19 2.11 -22.07
C CYS A 108 15.66 2.28 -22.50
N SER A 109 16.58 2.49 -21.55
CA SER A 109 18.01 2.62 -21.85
C SER A 109 18.61 1.30 -22.36
N ALA A 110 18.26 0.16 -21.75
CA ALA A 110 18.70 -1.15 -22.19
C ALA A 110 18.15 -1.53 -23.58
N ALA A 111 16.87 -1.24 -23.82
CA ALA A 111 16.23 -1.38 -25.12
C ALA A 111 16.91 -0.53 -26.21
N ALA A 112 17.22 0.74 -25.89
CA ALA A 112 17.93 1.62 -26.81
C ALA A 112 19.34 1.10 -27.13
N ALA A 113 20.08 0.60 -26.14
CA ALA A 113 21.39 -0.01 -26.36
C ALA A 113 21.32 -1.25 -27.27
N ALA A 114 20.31 -2.10 -27.08
CA ALA A 114 20.08 -3.28 -27.92
C ALA A 114 19.72 -2.92 -29.37
N ALA A 115 19.06 -1.78 -29.59
CA ALA A 115 18.70 -1.30 -30.93
C ALA A 115 19.89 -0.81 -31.77
N ILE A 116 21.05 -0.53 -31.16
CA ILE A 116 22.28 -0.11 -31.86
C ILE A 116 22.97 -1.31 -32.55
N LEU A 117 22.70 -2.53 -32.08
CA LEU A 117 23.33 -3.73 -32.64
C LEU A 117 22.76 -4.04 -34.03
N PRO A 118 23.59 -4.22 -35.07
CA PRO A 118 23.15 -4.45 -36.44
C PRO A 118 22.75 -5.92 -36.65
N VAL A 119 21.84 -6.42 -35.82
CA VAL A 119 21.33 -7.79 -35.93
C VAL A 119 19.85 -7.76 -36.31
N PRO A 120 19.48 -8.27 -37.50
CA PRO A 120 18.09 -8.24 -37.98
C PRO A 120 17.12 -8.87 -36.98
N GLY A 121 16.00 -8.19 -36.71
CA GLY A 121 14.92 -8.69 -35.84
C GLY A 121 15.20 -8.65 -34.33
N LEU A 122 16.44 -8.38 -33.91
CA LEU A 122 16.84 -8.45 -32.50
C LEU A 122 16.28 -7.27 -31.70
N SER A 123 16.29 -6.06 -32.25
CA SER A 123 15.74 -4.86 -31.61
C SER A 123 14.21 -4.93 -31.41
N GLN A 124 13.48 -5.41 -32.42
CA GLN A 124 12.02 -5.54 -32.38
C GLN A 124 11.58 -6.59 -31.35
N ASN A 125 12.24 -7.77 -31.34
CA ASN A 125 11.94 -8.84 -30.42
C ASN A 125 12.32 -8.49 -28.97
N ILE A 126 13.48 -7.86 -28.75
CA ILE A 126 13.90 -7.41 -27.40
C ILE A 126 12.92 -6.37 -26.85
N ASN A 127 12.52 -5.39 -27.66
CA ASN A 127 11.58 -4.35 -27.23
C ASN A 127 10.22 -4.94 -26.85
N LEU A 128 9.69 -5.87 -27.65
CA LEU A 128 8.41 -6.54 -27.38
C LEU A 128 8.48 -7.38 -26.09
N ILE A 129 9.52 -8.21 -25.94
CA ILE A 129 9.70 -9.06 -24.75
C ILE A 129 9.89 -8.21 -23.48
N ALA A 130 10.69 -7.15 -23.54
CA ALA A 130 10.89 -6.24 -22.42
C ALA A 130 9.59 -5.56 -22.00
N CYS A 131 8.79 -5.07 -22.96
CA CYS A 131 7.48 -4.46 -22.69
C CYS A 131 6.50 -5.45 -22.06
N LEU A 132 6.41 -6.68 -22.58
CA LEU A 132 5.52 -7.71 -22.04
C LEU A 132 5.90 -8.10 -20.61
N ASN A 133 7.21 -8.25 -20.33
CA ASN A 133 7.71 -8.61 -19.01
C ASN A 133 7.47 -7.49 -17.99
N GLU A 134 7.72 -6.22 -18.35
CA GLU A 134 7.43 -5.07 -17.48
C GLU A 134 5.93 -4.93 -17.23
N ALA A 135 5.08 -5.06 -18.27
CA ALA A 135 3.64 -5.02 -18.11
C ALA A 135 3.13 -6.13 -17.16
N LYS A 136 3.67 -7.35 -17.28
CA LYS A 136 3.36 -8.46 -16.38
C LYS A 136 3.81 -8.17 -14.94
N ALA A 137 5.03 -7.65 -14.76
CA ALA A 137 5.55 -7.28 -13.46
C ALA A 137 4.72 -6.17 -12.81
N TYR A 138 4.28 -5.16 -13.56
CA TYR A 138 3.43 -4.08 -13.05
C TYR A 138 2.07 -4.61 -12.61
N ARG A 139 1.44 -5.47 -13.42
CA ARG A 139 0.17 -6.11 -13.05
C ARG A 139 0.29 -6.92 -11.77
N GLN A 140 1.38 -7.67 -11.60
CA GLN A 140 1.67 -8.41 -10.38
C GLN A 140 1.86 -7.48 -9.17
N GLN A 141 2.71 -6.46 -9.31
CA GLN A 141 3.04 -5.54 -8.23
C GLN A 141 1.87 -4.67 -7.75
N LEU A 142 0.93 -4.37 -8.65
CA LEU A 142 -0.28 -3.59 -8.37
C LEU A 142 -1.46 -4.46 -7.94
N GLY A 143 -1.30 -5.78 -7.86
CA GLY A 143 -2.38 -6.70 -7.48
C GLY A 143 -3.48 -6.82 -8.53
N LEU A 144 -3.16 -6.55 -9.81
CA LEU A 144 -4.05 -6.65 -10.97
C LEU A 144 -3.87 -7.99 -11.73
N CYS A 145 -3.36 -9.01 -11.03
CA CYS A 145 -3.31 -10.37 -11.55
C CYS A 145 -4.69 -10.98 -11.61
N ASN A 146 -4.89 -11.89 -12.57
CA ASN A 146 -6.17 -12.58 -12.71
C ASN A 146 -6.53 -13.33 -11.42
N GLU A 147 -5.57 -13.94 -10.71
CA GLU A 147 -5.85 -14.58 -9.42
C GLU A 147 -6.27 -13.59 -8.33
N ALA A 148 -5.67 -12.39 -8.31
CA ALA A 148 -6.02 -11.34 -7.36
C ALA A 148 -7.41 -10.76 -7.65
N ILE A 149 -7.74 -10.57 -8.93
CA ILE A 149 -9.05 -10.11 -9.40
C ILE A 149 -10.14 -11.14 -9.04
N GLU A 150 -9.90 -12.44 -9.25
CA GLU A 150 -10.83 -13.49 -8.86
C GLU A 150 -11.03 -13.55 -7.33
N ARG A 151 -9.95 -13.42 -6.55
CA ARG A 151 -10.06 -13.32 -5.08
C ARG A 151 -10.86 -12.10 -4.63
N LEU A 152 -10.70 -10.96 -5.31
CA LEU A 152 -11.47 -9.75 -5.01
C LEU A 152 -12.97 -9.95 -5.27
N LYS A 153 -13.34 -10.63 -6.35
CA LYS A 153 -14.75 -10.97 -6.64
C LYS A 153 -15.35 -11.84 -5.54
N ILE A 154 -14.61 -12.85 -5.08
CA ILE A 154 -15.06 -13.76 -4.01
C ILE A 154 -15.20 -13.02 -2.66
N LEU A 155 -14.33 -12.06 -2.35
CA LEU A 155 -14.37 -11.28 -1.10
C LEU A 155 -15.41 -10.15 -1.12
N GLN A 156 -15.99 -9.84 -2.28
CA GLN A 156 -17.05 -8.84 -2.45
C GLN A 156 -18.45 -9.45 -2.52
N ALA A 157 -18.57 -10.76 -2.81
CA ALA A 157 -19.79 -11.54 -2.70
C ALA A 157 -20.12 -11.87 -1.22
#